data_AF-A0A4S0QCQ1-F1
#
_entry.id   AF-A0A4S0QCQ1-F1
#
_cell.length_a   1.000
_cell.length_b   1.000
_cell.length_c   1.000
_cell.angle_alpha   90.00
_cell.angle_beta   90.00
_cell.angle_gamma   90.00
#
_symmetry.space_group_name_H-M   'P 1'
#
loop_
_entity.id
_entity.type
_entity.pdbx_description
1 polymer ?
#
loop_
_entity_poly.entity_id
_entity_poly.type
_entity_poly.pdbx_seq_one_letter_code
_entity_poly.pdbx_strand_id
1 'polypeptide(L)'
;MAELDPQALSVTKFWRDAGEDAWFEKSDPFDTDLRNRFLELHYAAARRECDGWNAHAEGSLALMILLDQFPRNCFRGTGHMYATDPLARHFA
;
A
#
# COMPACT_ATOMS: atom_id res chain seq x y z
N MET A 1 -7.32 -0.72 -23.26
CA MET A 1 -6.64 -0.61 -21.96
C MET A 1 -7.51 -1.35 -20.97
N ALA A 2 -6.95 -2.28 -20.17
CA ALA A 2 -7.73 -2.99 -19.17
C ALA A 2 -8.31 -1.99 -18.16
N GLU A 3 -9.46 -2.30 -17.59
CA GLU A 3 -10.05 -1.51 -16.51
C GLU A 3 -9.21 -1.72 -15.24
N LEU A 4 -8.93 -0.64 -14.51
CA LEU A 4 -8.17 -0.73 -13.26
C LEU A 4 -9.04 -1.40 -12.19
N ASP A 5 -8.44 -2.32 -11.44
CA ASP A 5 -9.10 -3.00 -10.33
C ASP A 5 -9.66 -1.99 -9.30
N PRO A 6 -10.95 -2.09 -8.93
CA PRO A 6 -11.55 -1.23 -7.90
C PRO A 6 -10.82 -1.26 -6.55
N GLN A 7 -10.11 -2.35 -6.23
CA GLN A 7 -9.31 -2.44 -5.00
C GLN A 7 -8.15 -1.45 -5.00
N ALA A 8 -7.51 -1.22 -6.15
CA ALA A 8 -6.46 -0.21 -6.28
C ALA A 8 -6.99 1.20 -5.96
N LEU A 9 -8.18 1.52 -6.48
CA LEU A 9 -8.86 2.79 -6.20
C LEU A 9 -9.25 2.93 -4.72
N SER A 10 -9.63 1.83 -4.07
CA SER A 10 -9.95 1.83 -2.64
C SER A 10 -8.73 2.19 -1.78
N VAL A 11 -7.54 1.68 -2.14
CA VAL A 11 -6.28 2.00 -1.45
C VAL A 11 -5.94 3.48 -1.60
N THR A 12 -5.92 3.99 -2.84
CA THR A 12 -5.53 5.39 -3.07
C THR A 12 -6.54 6.37 -2.50
N LYS A 13 -7.84 6.05 -2.57
CA LYS A 13 -8.88 6.84 -1.93
C LYS A 13 -8.70 6.89 -0.42
N PHE A 14 -8.52 5.74 0.24
CA PHE A 14 -8.27 5.70 1.69
C PHE A 14 -7.06 6.56 2.06
N TRP A 15 -5.96 6.44 1.31
CA TRP A 15 -4.74 7.18 1.57
C TRP A 15 -4.95 8.70 1.41
N ARG A 16 -5.65 9.14 0.36
CA ARG A 16 -5.97 10.56 0.14
C ARG A 16 -6.93 11.11 1.19
N ASP A 17 -7.96 10.35 1.55
CA ASP A 17 -8.95 10.77 2.56
C ASP A 17 -8.31 10.91 3.95
N ALA A 18 -7.24 10.15 4.25
CA ALA A 18 -6.49 10.27 5.49
C ALA A 18 -5.67 11.57 5.59
N GLY A 19 -5.16 12.07 4.46
CA GLY A 19 -4.40 13.32 4.39
C GLY A 19 -2.99 13.26 4.97
N GLU A 20 -2.23 14.33 4.73
CA GLU A 20 -0.78 14.40 5.05
C GLU A 20 -0.46 14.20 6.53
N ASP A 21 -1.30 14.70 7.43
CA ASP A 21 -1.11 14.56 8.88
C ASP A 21 -1.01 13.07 9.27
N ALA A 22 -1.89 12.23 8.73
CA ALA A 22 -1.92 10.79 9.00
C ALA A 22 -0.75 10.03 8.36
N TRP A 23 -0.16 10.55 7.27
CA TRP A 23 0.94 9.90 6.58
C TRP A 23 2.25 9.98 7.38
N PHE A 24 2.47 11.10 8.07
CA PHE A 24 3.74 11.38 8.75
C PHE A 24 3.68 11.19 10.27
N GLU A 25 2.50 11.29 10.87
CA GLU A 25 2.32 11.05 12.30
C GLU A 25 2.19 9.55 12.60
N LYS A 26 2.84 9.10 13.67
CA LYS A 26 2.58 7.75 14.21
C LYS A 26 1.21 7.76 14.91
N SER A 27 0.24 7.07 14.34
CA SER A 27 -1.11 6.95 14.88
C SER A 27 -1.55 5.50 14.93
N ASP A 28 -1.60 4.92 16.14
CA ASP A 28 -2.04 3.53 16.34
C ASP A 28 -3.46 3.27 15.80
N PRO A 29 -4.44 4.20 15.92
CA PRO A 29 -5.76 4.03 15.29
C PRO A 29 -5.68 3.96 13.76
N PHE A 30 -4.88 4.83 13.13
CA PHE A 30 -4.70 4.82 11.68
C PHE A 30 -4.01 3.54 11.20
N ASP A 31 -2.91 3.15 11.87
CA ASP A 31 -2.15 1.94 11.55
C ASP A 31 -3.04 0.68 11.66
N THR A 32 -3.94 0.66 12.64
CA THR A 32 -4.91 -0.44 12.84
C THR A 32 -5.95 -0.47 11.72
N ASP A 33 -6.53 0.68 11.34
CA ASP A 33 -7.52 0.73 10.25
C ASP A 33 -6.90 0.37 8.90
N LEU A 34 -5.72 0.91 8.60
CA LEU A 34 -4.93 0.57 7.41
C LEU A 34 -4.66 -0.94 7.35
N ARG A 35 -4.22 -1.53 8.47
CA ARG A 35 -3.96 -2.97 8.57
C ARG A 35 -5.22 -3.80 8.31
N ASN A 36 -6.32 -3.47 9.00
CA ASN A 36 -7.56 -4.24 8.90
C ASN A 36 -8.14 -4.24 7.48
N ARG A 37 -7.98 -3.13 6.74
CA ARG A 37 -8.52 -3.00 5.38
C ARG A 37 -7.65 -3.66 4.33
N PHE A 38 -6.32 -3.55 4.44
CA PHE A 38 -5.42 -3.83 3.32
C PHE A 38 -4.33 -4.88 3.58
N LEU A 39 -4.35 -5.58 4.72
CA LEU A 39 -3.35 -6.63 5.00
C LEU A 39 -3.30 -7.73 3.93
N GLU A 40 -4.45 -8.26 3.53
CA GLU A 40 -4.50 -9.28 2.48
C GLU A 40 -4.04 -8.73 1.12
N LEU A 41 -4.29 -7.45 0.87
CA LEU A 41 -3.91 -6.79 -0.38
C LEU A 41 -2.42 -6.48 -0.43
N HIS A 42 -1.81 -6.12 0.70
CA HIS A 42 -0.36 -6.06 0.87
C HIS A 42 0.28 -7.41 0.53
N TYR A 43 -0.29 -8.51 1.05
CA TYR A 43 0.23 -9.84 0.74
C TYR A 43 0.00 -10.25 -0.72
N ALA A 44 -1.13 -9.92 -1.33
CA ALA A 44 -1.38 -10.16 -2.74
C ALA A 44 -0.37 -9.41 -3.64
N ALA A 45 -0.13 -8.12 -3.35
CA ALA A 45 0.89 -7.34 -4.02
C ALA A 45 2.29 -7.94 -3.83
N ALA A 46 2.64 -8.36 -2.61
CA ALA A 46 3.92 -9.01 -2.31
C ALA A 46 4.09 -10.36 -3.04
N ARG A 47 2.98 -11.08 -3.30
CA ARG A 47 2.95 -12.31 -4.12
C ARG A 47 2.89 -12.06 -5.63
N ARG A 48 3.00 -10.81 -6.08
CA ARG A 48 2.98 -10.41 -7.50
C ARG A 48 1.62 -10.58 -8.20
N GLU A 49 0.54 -10.68 -7.43
CA GLU A 49 -0.81 -10.87 -7.95
C GLU A 49 -1.41 -9.56 -8.50
N CYS A 50 -0.83 -8.41 -8.12
CA CYS A 50 -1.30 -7.07 -8.49
C CYS A 50 -0.40 -6.36 -9.52
N ASP A 51 0.58 -7.06 -10.14
CA ASP A 51 1.57 -6.45 -11.06
C ASP A 51 0.93 -5.66 -12.21
N GLY A 52 -0.24 -6.14 -12.70
CA GLY A 52 -0.98 -5.48 -13.78
C GLY A 52 -1.46 -4.06 -13.44
N TRP A 53 -1.56 -3.71 -12.16
CA TRP A 53 -1.94 -2.36 -11.73
C TRP A 53 -0.93 -1.31 -12.17
N ASN A 54 0.33 -1.69 -12.35
CA ASN A 54 1.38 -0.76 -12.77
C ASN A 54 1.19 -0.21 -14.21
N ALA A 55 0.26 -0.76 -14.98
CA ALA A 55 -0.14 -0.21 -16.27
C ALA A 55 -0.94 1.11 -16.15
N HIS A 56 -1.33 1.50 -14.93
CA HIS A 56 -2.10 2.71 -14.64
C HIS A 56 -1.44 3.51 -13.53
N ALA A 57 -1.34 4.83 -13.67
CA ALA A 57 -0.72 5.70 -12.66
C ALA A 57 -1.35 5.53 -11.25
N GLU A 58 -2.68 5.44 -11.18
CA GLU A 58 -3.39 5.22 -9.91
C GLU A 58 -3.11 3.83 -9.32
N GLY A 59 -2.94 2.81 -10.18
CA GLY A 59 -2.56 1.46 -9.77
C GLY A 59 -1.12 1.39 -9.27
N SER A 60 -0.19 2.09 -9.93
CA SER A 60 1.19 2.25 -9.46
C SER A 60 1.24 2.92 -8.08
N LEU A 61 0.42 3.96 -7.85
CA LEU A 61 0.31 4.59 -6.54
C LEU A 61 -0.22 3.63 -5.48
N ALA A 62 -1.24 2.82 -5.80
CA ALA A 62 -1.73 1.78 -4.89
C ALA A 62 -0.63 0.77 -4.53
N LEU A 63 0.19 0.35 -5.50
CA LEU A 63 1.34 -0.53 -5.25
C LEU A 63 2.37 0.13 -4.31
N MET A 64 2.66 1.42 -4.47
CA MET A 64 3.56 2.14 -3.55
C MET A 64 3.00 2.18 -2.13
N ILE A 65 1.70 2.45 -1.99
CA ILE A 65 1.06 2.45 -0.68
C ILE A 65 1.13 1.06 -0.04
N LEU A 66 0.84 -0.01 -0.80
CA LEU A 66 0.83 -1.37 -0.27
C LEU A 66 2.23 -1.93 0.00
N LEU A 67 3.26 -1.57 -0.78
CA LEU A 67 4.58 -2.20 -0.69
C LEU A 67 5.61 -1.36 0.07
N ASP A 68 5.42 -0.05 0.16
CA ASP A 68 6.35 0.86 0.84
C ASP A 68 5.72 1.50 2.09
N GLN A 69 4.53 2.11 1.98
CA GLN A 69 3.92 2.80 3.12
C GLN A 69 3.31 1.84 4.15
N PHE A 70 2.52 0.86 3.69
CA PHE A 70 1.85 -0.11 4.55
C PHE A 70 2.82 -0.83 5.50
N PRO A 71 3.99 -1.35 5.06
CA PRO A 71 4.93 -1.97 5.99
C PRO A 71 5.46 -1.03 7.08
N ARG A 72 5.66 0.27 6.75
CA ARG A 72 6.16 1.28 7.69
C ARG A 72 5.13 1.66 8.75
N ASN A 73 3.85 1.58 8.41
CA ASN A 73 2.72 1.77 9.33
C ASN A 73 2.40 0.50 10.13
N CYS A 74 2.23 -0.64 9.46
CA CYS A 74 1.61 -1.83 10.06
C CYS A 74 2.60 -2.84 10.65
N PHE A 75 3.92 -2.72 10.39
CA PHE A 75 4.95 -3.64 10.89
C PHE A 75 6.08 -2.97 11.67
N ARG A 76 5.78 -1.82 12.32
CA ARG A 76 6.76 -0.99 13.05
C ARG A 76 7.65 -1.80 13.99
N GLY A 77 8.94 -1.48 13.99
CA GLY A 77 9.94 -2.09 14.87
C GLY A 77 10.33 -3.51 14.48
N THR A 78 9.97 -3.98 13.29
CA THR A 78 10.29 -5.34 12.83
C THR A 78 11.02 -5.32 11.48
N GLY A 79 11.72 -6.41 11.15
CA GLY A 79 12.33 -6.56 9.82
C GLY A 79 11.32 -6.56 8.67
N HIS A 80 10.04 -6.83 8.94
CA HIS A 80 8.99 -6.81 7.93
C HIS A 80 8.72 -5.41 7.36
N MET A 81 9.14 -4.33 8.05
CA MET A 81 9.07 -2.97 7.51
C MET A 81 9.80 -2.83 6.16
N TYR A 82 10.82 -3.65 5.93
CA TYR A 82 11.72 -3.55 4.77
C TYR A 82 11.56 -4.73 3.79
N ALA A 83 10.74 -5.72 4.14
CA ALA A 83 10.67 -7.00 3.41
C ALA A 83 10.21 -6.82 1.96
N THR A 84 9.36 -5.82 1.68
CA THR A 84 8.84 -5.52 0.33
C THR A 84 9.51 -4.34 -0.34
N ASP A 85 10.48 -3.67 0.30
CA ASP A 85 11.18 -2.51 -0.27
C ASP A 85 11.84 -2.80 -1.64
N PRO A 86 12.50 -3.97 -1.87
CA PRO A 86 13.05 -4.28 -3.19
C PRO A 86 11.97 -4.36 -4.28
N LEU A 87 10.78 -4.84 -3.93
CA LEU A 87 9.66 -4.93 -4.86
C LEU A 87 9.01 -3.56 -5.09
N ALA A 88 8.87 -2.73 -4.05
CA ALA A 88 8.44 -1.34 -4.20
C ALA A 88 9.37 -0.59 -5.17
N ARG A 89 10.69 -0.74 -5.02
CA ARG A 89 11.68 -0.13 -5.94
C ARG A 89 11.57 -0.67 -7.38
N HIS A 90 11.14 -1.90 -7.58
CA HIS A 90 10.97 -2.46 -8.93
C HIS A 90 9.82 -1.79 -9.70
N PHE A 91 8.78 -1.31 -9.00
CA PHE A 91 7.62 -0.66 -9.62
C PHE A 91 7.73 0.86 -9.73
N ALA A 92 8.61 1.50 -8.94
CA ALA A 92 8.85 2.94 -8.93
C ALA A 92 9.78 3.39 -10.08
#